data_AF-A0A7S1GVX0-F1
#
_entry.id   AF-A0A7S1GVX0-F1
#
_cell.length_a   1.000
_cell.length_b   1.000
_cell.length_c   1.000
_cell.angle_alpha   90.00
_cell.angle_beta   90.00
_cell.angle_gamma   90.00
#
_symmetry.space_group_name_H-M   'P 1'
#
loop_
_entity.id
_entity.type
_entity.pdbx_description
1 polymer ?
#
loop_
_entity_poly.entity_id
_entity_poly.type
_entity_poly.pdbx_seq_one_letter_code
_entity_poly.pdbx_strand_id
1 'polypeptide(L)'
;VDLVTLPDGEQHKDWACLDRICDHLLREALDRKTVLFALGGGVIGDMTGFAAAIYMRGVPFVQVPTTLLAQVDSSVGGKTAINHPLGKNMLGAFYQPQRVIADLATLDSLPERELRAGLAEVIKYGPIADPGFLCWIEDNL
;
A
#
# COMPACT_ATOMS: atom_id res chain seq x y z
N VAL A 1 0.76 0.82 21.68
CA VAL A 1 0.48 1.05 20.24
C VAL A 1 1.52 2.03 19.81
N ASP A 2 2.35 1.61 18.88
CA ASP A 2 3.54 2.35 18.48
C ASP A 2 3.29 2.98 17.11
N LEU A 3 4.00 4.07 16.82
CA LEU A 3 3.87 4.79 15.56
C LEU A 3 5.24 4.94 14.91
N VAL A 4 5.36 4.45 13.67
CA VAL A 4 6.53 4.68 12.82
C VAL A 4 6.11 5.59 11.68
N THR A 5 6.60 6.83 11.68
CA THR A 5 6.36 7.80 10.61
C THR A 5 7.48 7.75 9.58
N LEU A 6 7.15 7.52 8.32
CA LEU A 6 8.08 7.54 7.20
C LEU A 6 7.93 8.86 6.43
N PRO A 7 9.01 9.38 5.81
CA PRO A 7 8.92 10.55 4.96
C PRO A 7 8.07 10.25 3.71
N ASP A 8 7.28 11.23 3.28
CA ASP A 8 6.34 11.08 2.17
C ASP A 8 7.01 11.16 0.79
N GLY A 9 6.56 10.31 -0.14
CA GLY A 9 6.98 10.29 -1.54
C GLY A 9 7.67 9.00 -2.00
N GLU A 10 7.53 8.70 -3.29
CA GLU A 10 8.08 7.49 -3.94
C GLU A 10 9.61 7.39 -3.81
N GLN A 11 10.33 8.52 -3.71
CA GLN A 11 11.78 8.54 -3.52
C GLN A 11 12.22 7.93 -2.19
N HIS A 12 11.32 7.82 -1.21
CA HIS A 12 11.57 7.20 0.09
C HIS A 12 11.12 5.75 0.14
N LYS A 13 10.60 5.21 -0.96
CA LYS A 13 10.27 3.79 -1.09
C LYS A 13 11.53 2.97 -1.32
N ASP A 14 12.44 2.98 -0.35
CA ASP A 14 13.79 2.46 -0.45
C ASP A 14 14.18 1.58 0.75
N TRP A 15 15.41 1.06 0.71
CA TRP A 15 15.94 0.22 1.78
C TRP A 15 16.08 0.98 3.10
N ALA A 16 16.43 2.26 3.06
CA ALA A 16 16.61 3.07 4.27
C ALA A 16 15.30 3.23 5.05
N CYS A 17 14.18 3.43 4.36
CA CYS A 17 12.87 3.51 5.04
C CYS A 17 12.37 2.14 5.47
N LEU A 18 12.64 1.07 4.73
CA LEU A 18 12.36 -0.31 5.17
C LEU A 18 13.11 -0.65 6.46
N ASP A 19 14.40 -0.33 6.53
CA ASP A 19 15.23 -0.55 7.72
C ASP A 19 14.71 0.23 8.92
N ARG A 20 14.18 1.45 8.74
CA ARG A 20 13.54 2.20 9.85
C ARG A 20 12.37 1.46 10.48
N ILE A 21 11.56 0.76 9.67
CA ILE A 21 10.46 -0.08 10.19
C ILE A 21 11.07 -1.23 10.99
N CYS A 22 11.97 -2.01 10.38
CA CYS A 22 12.60 -3.18 11.02
C CYS A 22 13.36 -2.82 12.31
N ASP A 23 14.08 -1.71 12.31
CA ASP A 23 14.80 -1.16 13.46
C ASP A 23 13.85 -0.89 14.63
N HIS A 24 12.71 -0.25 14.37
CA HIS A 24 11.70 0.00 15.40
C HIS A 24 11.21 -1.33 15.99
N LEU A 25 10.83 -2.28 15.13
CA LEU A 25 10.33 -3.58 15.57
C LEU A 25 11.36 -4.36 16.42
N LEU A 26 12.65 -4.27 16.08
CA LEU A 26 13.73 -4.93 16.83
C LEU A 26 14.07 -4.20 18.14
N ARG A 27 14.13 -2.87 18.14
CA ARG A 27 14.44 -2.06 19.33
C ARG A 27 13.39 -2.24 20.42
N GLU A 28 12.12 -2.27 20.03
CA GLU A 28 11.00 -2.47 20.95
C GLU A 28 10.75 -3.95 21.30
N ALA A 29 11.63 -4.86 20.86
CA ALA A 29 11.54 -6.30 21.11
C ALA A 29 10.17 -6.91 20.76
N LEU A 30 9.55 -6.42 19.68
CA LEU A 30 8.26 -6.90 19.22
C LEU A 30 8.36 -8.36 18.75
N ASP A 31 7.29 -9.13 18.92
CA ASP A 31 7.30 -10.57 18.63
C ASP A 31 6.50 -10.92 17.37
N ARG A 32 6.40 -12.22 17.08
CA ARG A 32 5.71 -12.74 15.89
C ARG A 32 4.19 -12.51 15.88
N LYS A 33 3.60 -12.11 17.01
CA LYS A 33 2.17 -11.81 17.13
C LYS A 33 1.87 -10.34 16.86
N THR A 34 2.90 -9.51 16.70
CA THR A 34 2.78 -8.09 16.34
C THR A 34 2.04 -7.94 15.03
N VAL A 35 1.04 -7.05 15.01
CA VAL A 35 0.27 -6.73 13.81
C VAL A 35 0.70 -5.37 13.30
N LEU A 36 1.18 -5.30 12.07
CA LEU A 36 1.53 -4.05 11.41
C LEU A 36 0.30 -3.46 10.72
N PHE A 37 0.04 -2.17 10.89
CA PHE A 37 -1.02 -1.46 10.18
C PHE A 37 -0.40 -0.49 9.18
N ALA A 38 -0.61 -0.74 7.89
CA ALA A 38 -0.12 0.09 6.80
C ALA A 38 -1.14 1.20 6.49
N LEU A 39 -1.05 2.33 7.20
CA LEU A 39 -1.93 3.48 7.02
C LEU A 39 -1.32 4.49 6.04
N GLY A 40 -1.81 4.54 4.82
CA GLY A 40 -1.32 5.47 3.80
C GLY A 40 -1.67 5.06 2.37
N GLY A 41 -1.00 5.67 1.38
CA GLY A 41 -1.09 5.27 -0.02
C GLY A 41 -0.27 4.01 -0.36
N GLY A 42 -0.17 3.69 -1.66
CA GLY A 42 0.51 2.47 -2.14
C GLY A 42 1.98 2.36 -1.72
N VAL A 43 2.68 3.50 -1.57
CA VAL A 43 4.07 3.53 -1.06
C VAL A 43 4.18 2.95 0.34
N ILE A 44 3.31 3.39 1.27
CA ILE A 44 3.27 2.88 2.64
C ILE A 44 2.81 1.42 2.67
N GLY A 45 1.81 1.09 1.86
CA GLY A 45 1.29 -0.27 1.72
C GLY A 45 2.39 -1.27 1.31
N ASP A 46 3.15 -0.93 0.28
CA ASP A 46 4.24 -1.77 -0.22
C ASP A 46 5.39 -1.93 0.78
N MET A 47 5.87 -0.82 1.37
CA MET A 47 6.96 -0.87 2.34
C MET A 47 6.59 -1.63 3.61
N THR A 48 5.40 -1.34 4.16
CA THR A 48 4.94 -1.99 5.39
C THR A 48 4.64 -3.46 5.14
N GLY A 49 4.04 -3.79 4.00
CA GLY A 49 3.81 -5.18 3.60
C GLY A 49 5.12 -5.95 3.41
N PHE A 50 6.14 -5.32 2.83
CA PHE A 50 7.45 -5.98 2.67
C PHE A 50 8.17 -6.13 4.00
N ALA A 51 8.11 -5.12 4.89
CA ALA A 51 8.63 -5.23 6.25
C ALA A 51 7.94 -6.37 7.02
N ALA A 52 6.61 -6.47 6.92
CA ALA A 52 5.83 -7.55 7.53
C ALA A 52 6.23 -8.93 6.98
N ALA A 53 6.52 -9.03 5.69
CA ALA A 53 6.94 -10.28 5.05
C ALA A 53 8.30 -10.79 5.56
N ILE A 54 9.25 -9.88 5.82
CA ILE A 54 10.63 -10.25 6.18
C ILE A 54 10.89 -10.26 7.68
N TYR A 55 10.18 -9.44 8.47
CA TYR A 55 10.38 -9.37 9.91
C TYR A 55 9.99 -10.70 10.57
N MET A 56 10.94 -11.30 11.29
CA MET A 56 10.84 -12.66 11.82
C MET A 56 10.35 -13.73 10.81
N ARG A 57 10.59 -13.50 9.51
CA ARG A 57 10.12 -14.31 8.36
C ARG A 57 8.60 -14.31 8.17
N GLY A 58 7.93 -13.27 8.63
CA GLY A 58 6.49 -13.09 8.46
C GLY A 58 5.81 -12.77 9.78
N VAL A 59 5.16 -11.60 9.82
CA VAL A 59 4.23 -11.19 10.87
C VAL A 59 2.93 -10.68 10.26
N PRO A 60 1.78 -10.82 10.96
CA PRO A 60 0.52 -10.33 10.44
C PRO A 60 0.56 -8.83 10.11
N PHE A 61 -0.13 -8.42 9.04
CA PHE A 61 -0.35 -7.01 8.76
C PHE A 61 -1.73 -6.75 8.16
N VAL A 62 -2.17 -5.49 8.26
CA VAL A 62 -3.44 -4.98 7.74
C VAL A 62 -3.14 -3.78 6.84
N GLN A 63 -3.75 -3.76 5.65
CA GLN A 63 -3.72 -2.60 4.77
C GLN A 63 -4.84 -1.62 5.15
N VAL A 64 -4.50 -0.35 5.30
CA VAL A 64 -5.46 0.75 5.52
C VAL A 64 -5.22 1.83 4.45
N PRO A 65 -5.58 1.54 3.18
CA PRO A 65 -5.27 2.41 2.05
C PRO A 65 -6.06 3.72 2.09
N THR A 66 -5.34 4.85 2.02
CA THR A 66 -5.92 6.20 2.11
C THR A 66 -5.93 6.97 0.79
N THR A 67 -5.48 6.36 -0.31
CA THR A 67 -5.59 6.91 -1.66
C THR A 67 -6.49 6.02 -2.52
N LEU A 68 -7.23 6.61 -3.46
CA LEU A 68 -8.09 5.83 -4.36
C LEU A 68 -7.28 4.78 -5.13
N LEU A 69 -6.10 5.17 -5.65
CA LEU A 69 -5.18 4.25 -6.32
C LEU A 69 -4.82 3.03 -5.44
N ALA A 70 -4.57 3.24 -4.15
CA ALA A 70 -4.26 2.16 -3.24
C ALA A 70 -5.47 1.27 -2.94
N GLN A 71 -6.66 1.86 -2.81
CA GLN A 71 -7.90 1.14 -2.56
C GLN A 71 -8.29 0.21 -3.71
N VAL A 72 -7.99 0.57 -4.96
CA VAL A 72 -8.44 -0.18 -6.15
C VAL A 72 -7.38 -1.06 -6.79
N ASP A 73 -6.09 -0.83 -6.51
CA ASP A 73 -4.99 -1.58 -7.13
C ASP A 73 -4.01 -2.15 -6.09
N SER A 74 -3.13 -1.32 -5.52
CA SER A 74 -1.98 -1.82 -4.75
C SER A 74 -2.31 -2.54 -3.43
N SER A 75 -3.50 -2.35 -2.84
CA SER A 75 -3.91 -3.11 -1.64
C SER A 75 -4.42 -4.51 -1.96
N VAL A 76 -4.58 -4.86 -3.24
CA VAL A 76 -5.12 -6.15 -3.71
C VAL A 76 -4.02 -6.96 -4.40
N GLY A 77 -3.94 -8.26 -4.10
CA GLY A 77 -3.03 -9.20 -4.77
C GLY A 77 -1.71 -9.50 -4.02
N GLY A 78 -1.43 -8.80 -2.92
CA GLY A 78 -0.33 -9.14 -2.00
C GLY A 78 1.07 -8.85 -2.54
N LYS A 79 1.21 -8.06 -3.60
CA LYS A 79 2.52 -7.56 -4.04
C LYS A 79 3.00 -6.52 -3.04
N THR A 80 4.25 -6.63 -2.62
CA THR A 80 4.91 -5.69 -1.71
C THR A 80 6.33 -5.47 -2.23
N ALA A 81 6.83 -4.23 -2.19
CA ALA A 81 8.15 -3.95 -2.76
C ALA A 81 8.79 -2.66 -2.25
N ILE A 82 10.10 -2.54 -2.47
CA ILE A 82 10.85 -1.30 -2.45
C ILE A 82 11.59 -1.10 -3.77
N ASN A 83 12.03 0.13 -4.00
CA ASN A 83 12.84 0.52 -5.13
C ASN A 83 14.33 0.28 -4.82
N HIS A 84 15.06 -0.11 -5.85
CA HIS A 84 16.52 -0.09 -5.89
C HIS A 84 16.97 1.02 -6.86
N PRO A 85 18.13 1.66 -6.70
CA PRO A 85 18.60 2.71 -7.63
C PRO A 85 18.64 2.27 -9.11
N LEU A 86 18.76 0.95 -9.36
CA LEU A 86 18.77 0.36 -10.69
C LEU A 86 17.41 -0.17 -11.17
N GLY A 87 16.34 -0.09 -10.36
CA GLY A 87 15.05 -0.63 -10.76
C GLY A 87 13.93 -0.40 -9.75
N LYS A 88 12.78 0.01 -10.29
CA LYS A 88 11.54 0.20 -9.52
C LYS A 88 10.90 -1.14 -9.19
N ASN A 89 10.46 -1.32 -7.93
CA ASN A 89 9.76 -2.51 -7.43
C ASN A 89 10.50 -3.85 -7.67
N MET A 90 11.82 -3.84 -7.82
CA MET A 90 12.60 -5.05 -8.11
C MET A 90 12.89 -5.92 -6.88
N LEU A 91 12.75 -5.35 -5.68
CA LEU A 91 12.98 -6.04 -4.41
C LEU A 91 11.66 -6.08 -3.64
N GLY A 92 11.19 -7.27 -3.30
CA GLY A 92 9.87 -7.41 -2.69
C GLY A 92 9.49 -8.85 -2.40
N ALA A 93 8.25 -9.02 -1.96
CA ALA A 93 7.65 -10.33 -1.67
C ALA A 93 6.17 -10.34 -2.05
N PHE A 94 5.65 -11.55 -2.32
CA PHE A 94 4.21 -11.79 -2.31
C PHE A 94 3.79 -12.14 -0.87
N TYR A 95 3.10 -11.22 -0.20
CA TYR A 95 2.69 -11.36 1.19
C TYR A 95 1.27 -10.82 1.39
N GLN A 96 0.34 -11.70 1.75
CA GLN A 96 -1.08 -11.37 1.84
C GLN A 96 -1.38 -10.66 3.16
N PRO A 97 -2.13 -9.52 3.14
CA PRO A 97 -2.62 -8.91 4.36
C PRO A 97 -3.67 -9.80 5.02
N GLN A 98 -3.83 -9.68 6.33
CA GLN A 98 -4.93 -10.31 7.06
C GLN A 98 -6.27 -9.68 6.68
N ARG A 99 -6.27 -8.36 6.43
CA ARG A 99 -7.43 -7.55 6.06
C ARG A 99 -7.00 -6.33 5.25
N VAL A 100 -7.92 -5.83 4.43
CA VAL A 100 -7.85 -4.52 3.79
C VAL A 100 -9.04 -3.70 4.29
N ILE A 101 -8.79 -2.51 4.82
CA ILE A 101 -9.82 -1.59 5.33
C ILE A 101 -9.81 -0.34 4.44
N ALA A 102 -10.67 -0.36 3.41
CA ALA A 102 -10.87 0.78 2.51
C ALA A 102 -12.02 1.65 3.02
N ASP A 103 -11.70 2.66 3.82
CA ASP A 103 -12.66 3.65 4.29
C ASP A 103 -12.78 4.79 3.27
N LEU A 104 -13.98 5.01 2.74
CA LEU A 104 -14.22 6.05 1.73
C LEU A 104 -14.05 7.46 2.31
N ALA A 105 -14.27 7.64 3.62
CA ALA A 105 -14.14 8.95 4.28
C ALA A 105 -12.69 9.50 4.21
N THR A 106 -11.68 8.65 3.99
CA THR A 106 -10.30 9.14 3.83
C THR A 106 -10.12 9.93 2.53
N LEU A 107 -10.94 9.65 1.50
CA LEU A 107 -10.87 10.31 0.20
C LEU A 107 -11.34 11.77 0.25
N ASP A 108 -12.14 12.16 1.25
CA ASP A 108 -12.61 13.55 1.43
C ASP A 108 -11.46 14.55 1.62
N SER A 109 -10.31 14.06 2.09
CA SER A 109 -9.09 14.85 2.30
C SER A 109 -8.04 14.68 1.20
N LEU A 110 -8.28 13.78 0.25
CA LEU A 110 -7.31 13.43 -0.79
C LEU A 110 -7.21 14.55 -1.83
N PRO A 111 -6.00 15.02 -2.19
CA PRO A 111 -5.86 16.02 -3.24
C PRO A 111 -6.48 15.54 -4.56
N GLU A 112 -7.21 16.44 -5.22
CA GLU A 112 -7.98 16.10 -6.44
C GLU A 112 -7.13 15.43 -7.53
N ARG A 113 -5.87 15.85 -7.67
CA ARG A 113 -4.94 15.22 -8.63
C ARG A 113 -4.68 13.75 -8.32
N GLU A 114 -4.53 13.40 -7.04
CA GLU A 114 -4.30 12.02 -6.59
C GLU A 114 -5.58 11.18 -6.72
N LEU A 115 -6.75 11.79 -6.49
CA LEU A 115 -8.04 11.15 -6.76
C LEU A 115 -8.19 10.81 -8.25
N ARG A 116 -7.92 11.78 -9.14
CA ARG A 116 -7.96 11.58 -10.60
C ARG A 116 -6.96 10.52 -11.07
N ALA A 117 -5.78 10.45 -10.46
CA ALA A 117 -4.81 9.40 -10.75
C ALA A 117 -5.35 8.01 -10.39
N GLY A 118 -6.05 7.87 -9.26
CA GLY A 118 -6.73 6.63 -8.90
C GLY A 118 -7.88 6.28 -9.83
N LEU A 119 -8.66 7.26 -10.30
CA LEU A 119 -9.75 7.05 -11.25
C LEU A 119 -9.26 6.46 -12.58
N ALA A 120 -8.04 6.78 -13.02
CA ALA A 120 -7.47 6.15 -14.22
C ALA A 120 -7.37 4.62 -14.10
N GLU A 121 -7.00 4.12 -12.91
CA GLU A 121 -6.97 2.67 -12.64
C GLU A 121 -8.38 2.08 -12.50
N VAL A 122 -9.36 2.85 -12.02
CA VAL A 122 -10.78 2.43 -12.03
C VAL A 122 -11.27 2.25 -13.47
N ILE A 123 -11.03 3.25 -14.33
CA ILE A 123 -11.41 3.22 -15.75
C ILE A 123 -10.75 2.05 -16.47
N LYS A 124 -9.48 1.74 -16.17
CA LYS A 124 -8.74 0.61 -16.77
C LYS A 124 -9.52 -0.71 -16.69
N TYR A 125 -10.24 -0.98 -15.61
CA TYR A 125 -11.00 -2.24 -15.47
C TYR A 125 -12.12 -2.41 -16.50
N GLY A 126 -12.70 -1.30 -16.96
CA GLY A 126 -13.76 -1.30 -17.98
C GLY A 126 -13.36 -2.02 -19.28
N PRO A 127 -12.42 -1.49 -20.09
CA PRO A 127 -12.06 -2.07 -21.38
C PRO A 127 -11.33 -3.42 -21.27
N ILE A 128 -10.67 -3.75 -20.15
CA ILE A 128 -9.92 -5.01 -20.03
C ILE A 128 -10.73 -6.17 -19.45
N ALA A 129 -11.82 -5.89 -18.74
CA ALA A 129 -12.53 -6.92 -17.98
C ALA A 129 -14.06 -6.77 -17.98
N ASP A 130 -14.59 -5.55 -17.95
CA ASP A 130 -16.04 -5.33 -17.79
C ASP A 130 -16.56 -4.14 -18.62
N PRO A 131 -17.03 -4.38 -19.85
CA PRO A 131 -17.63 -3.34 -20.69
C PRO A 131 -18.88 -2.69 -20.08
N GLY A 132 -19.64 -3.43 -19.26
CA GLY A 132 -20.83 -2.88 -18.59
C GLY A 132 -20.45 -1.86 -17.52
N PHE A 133 -19.38 -2.15 -16.78
CA PHE A 133 -18.79 -1.19 -15.85
C PHE A 133 -18.23 0.05 -16.56
N LEU A 134 -17.65 -0.11 -17.76
CA LEU A 134 -17.21 1.03 -18.57
C LEU A 134 -18.37 1.95 -18.94
N CYS A 135 -19.49 1.40 -19.41
CA CYS A 135 -20.69 2.21 -19.70
C CYS A 135 -21.21 2.92 -18.45
N TRP A 136 -21.22 2.22 -17.30
CA TRP A 136 -21.62 2.85 -16.04
C TRP A 136 -20.70 4.02 -15.65
N ILE A 137 -19.39 3.89 -15.85
CA ILE A 137 -18.41 4.96 -15.64
C ILE A 137 -18.74 6.17 -16.54
N GLU A 138 -18.98 5.96 -17.83
CA GLU A 138 -19.32 7.03 -18.78
C GLU A 138 -20.58 7.81 -18.39
N ASP A 139 -21.55 7.14 -17.75
CA ASP A 139 -22.80 7.75 -17.30
C ASP A 139 -22.71 8.46 -15.93
N ASN A 140 -21.65 8.23 -15.15
CA ASN A 140 -21.58 8.64 -13.72
C ASN A 140 -20.32 9.43 -13.33
N LEU A 141 -19.44 9.77 -14.27
CA LEU A 141 -18.25 10.61 -14.09
C LEU A 141 -18.42 11.98 -14.77
#